data_AF-A0A355DRF1-F1
#
_entry.id   AF-A0A355DRF1-F1
#
_cell.length_a   1.000
_cell.length_b   1.000
_cell.length_c   1.000
_cell.angle_alpha   90.00
_cell.angle_beta   90.00
_cell.angle_gamma   90.00
#
_symmetry.space_group_name_H-M   'P 1'
#
loop_
_entity.id
_entity.type
_entity.pdbx_description
1 polymer ?
#
loop_
_entity_poly.entity_id
_entity_poly.type
_entity_poly.pdbx_seq_one_letter_code
_entity_poly.pdbx_strand_id
1 'polypeptide(L)' 'LERYEEALTSFDQAIALNTDDYNIWKIRGIALEKLQRYQEALASFEQAI' A
#
# COMPACT_ATOMS: atom_id res chain seq x y z
N LEU A 1 -0.36 -15.51 -2.79
CA LEU A 1 -0.93 -14.60 -1.78
C LEU A 1 0.17 -14.09 -0.87
N GLU A 2 1.04 -14.96 -0.35
CA GLU A 2 2.23 -14.61 0.46
C GLU A 2 3.08 -13.45 -0.10
N ARG A 3 3.41 -13.48 -1.40
CA ARG A 3 4.21 -12.40 -2.03
C ARG A 3 3.59 -11.01 -1.96
N TYR A 4 2.27 -10.91 -1.87
CA TYR A 4 1.60 -9.60 -1.72
C TYR A 4 1.63 -9.14 -0.26
N GLU A 5 1.56 -10.04 0.72
CA GLU A 5 1.70 -9.68 2.14
C GLU A 5 3.13 -9.24 2.48
N GLU A 6 4.14 -9.90 1.90
CA GLU A 6 5.53 -9.45 1.99
C GLU A 6 5.72 -8.07 1.35
N ALA A 7 5.06 -7.82 0.22
CA ALA A 7 5.08 -6.51 -0.43
C ALA A 7 4.44 -5.41 0.43
N LEU A 8 3.33 -5.71 1.12
CA LEU A 8 2.71 -4.76 2.06
C LEU A 8 3.66 -4.39 3.20
N THR A 9 4.35 -5.38 3.78
CA THR A 9 5.37 -5.12 4.81
C THR A 9 6.47 -4.20 4.30
N SER A 10 6.90 -4.40 3.04
CA SER A 10 7.92 -3.57 2.41
C SER A 10 7.42 -2.14 2.16
N PHE A 11 6.15 -1.97 1.76
CA PHE A 11 5.54 -0.65 1.60
C PHE A 11 5.36 0.07 2.94
N ASP A 12 4.97 -0.64 3.99
CA ASP A 12 4.84 -0.06 5.33
C ASP A 12 6.20 0.45 5.86
N GLN A 13 7.29 -0.27 5.60
CA GLN A 13 8.65 0.20 5.90
C GLN A 13 9.04 1.42 5.05
N ALA A 14 8.70 1.42 3.76
CA ALA A 14 9.02 2.51 2.87
C ALA A 14 8.24 3.79 3.24
N ILE A 15 6.97 3.67 3.63
CA ILE A 15 6.15 4.75 4.19
C ILE A 15 6.79 5.31 5.48
N ALA A 16 7.29 4.44 6.36
CA ALA A 16 7.94 4.88 7.61
C ALA A 16 9.24 5.67 7.37
N LEU A 17 9.92 5.45 6.23
CA LEU A 17 11.14 6.16 5.85
C LEU A 17 10.85 7.46 5.08
N ASN A 18 9.79 7.47 4.27
CA ASN A 18 9.34 8.65 3.54
C ASN A 18 7.82 8.63 3.36
N THR A 19 7.13 9.42 4.19
CA THR A 19 5.67 9.45 4.22
C THR A 19 5.03 10.19 3.04
N ASP A 20 5.79 11.04 2.34
CA ASP A 20 5.30 11.94 1.28
C ASP A 20 5.39 11.34 -0.14
N ASP A 21 5.85 10.09 -0.29
CA ASP A 21 5.88 9.47 -1.61
C ASP A 21 4.51 8.88 -1.98
N TYR A 22 3.73 9.69 -2.70
CA TYR A 22 2.48 9.31 -3.34
C TYR A 22 2.52 7.94 -4.02
N ASN A 23 3.64 7.61 -4.67
CA ASN A 23 3.75 6.38 -5.45
C ASN A 23 3.69 5.13 -4.55
N ILE A 24 4.22 5.22 -3.33
CA ILE A 24 4.23 4.09 -2.38
C ILE A 24 2.79 3.77 -1.95
N TRP A 25 2.02 4.80 -1.58
CA TRP A 25 0.62 4.66 -1.22
C TRP A 25 -0.24 4.10 -2.35
N LYS A 26 -0.03 4.58 -3.59
CA LYS A 26 -0.70 4.05 -4.77
C LYS A 26 -0.38 2.58 -5.03
N ILE A 27 0.89 2.18 -4.98
CA ILE A 27 1.30 0.78 -5.24
C ILE A 27 0.80 -0.14 -4.12
N ARG A 28 0.81 0.33 -2.87
CA ARG A 28 0.21 -0.37 -1.72
C ARG A 28 -1.29 -0.60 -1.92
N GLY A 29 -2.03 0.40 -2.38
CA GLY A 29 -3.46 0.27 -2.71
C GLY A 29 -3.74 -0.79 -3.77
N ILE A 30 -2.96 -0.80 -4.85
CA ILE A 30 -3.06 -1.82 -5.92
C ILE A 30 -2.79 -3.24 -5.37
N ALA A 31 -1.78 -3.40 -4.51
CA ALA A 31 -1.49 -4.69 -3.89
C ALA A 31 -2.64 -5.17 -3.00
N LEU A 32 -3.28 -4.26 -2.25
CA LEU A 32 -4.45 -4.55 -1.43
C LEU A 32 -5.68 -4.93 -2.26
N GLU A 33 -5.89 -4.32 -3.42
CA GLU A 33 -6.95 -4.73 -4.36
C GLU A 33 -6.73 -6.15 -4.88
N LYS A 34 -5.48 -6.53 -5.21
CA LYS A 34 -5.14 -7.89 -5.64
C LYS A 34 -5.36 -8.94 -4.53
N LEU A 35 -5.31 -8.50 -3.28
CA LEU A 35 -5.65 -9.30 -2.10
C LEU A 35 -7.14 -9.22 -1.70
N GLN A 36 -7.96 -8.49 -2.46
CA GLN A 36 -9.38 -8.25 -2.16
C GLN A 36 -9.62 -7.51 -0.82
N ARG A 37 -8.62 -6.77 -0.33
CA ARG A 37 -8.68 -5.95 0.89
C ARG A 37 -9.10 -4.52 0.55
N TYR A 38 -10.31 -4.37 0.04
CA TYR A 38 -10.77 -3.12 -0.60
C TYR A 38 -10.82 -1.91 0.34
N GLN A 39 -11.19 -2.08 1.61
CA GLN A 39 -11.22 -0.97 2.57
C GLN A 39 -9.83 -0.37 2.82
N GLU A 40 -8.81 -1.22 2.90
CA GLU A 40 -7.43 -0.78 3.13
C GLU A 40 -6.80 -0.22 1.85
N ALA A 41 -7.21 -0.73 0.69
CA ALA A 41 -6.84 -0.16 -0.60
C ALA A 41 -7.35 1.29 -0.72
N LEU A 42 -8.62 1.53 -0.35
CA LEU A 42 -9.21 2.86 -0.35
C LEU A 42 -8.44 3.81 0.57
N ALA A 43 -8.16 3.40 1.80
CA ALA A 43 -7.38 4.21 2.73
C ALA A 43 -5.98 4.53 2.17
N SER A 44 -5.35 3.58 1.46
CA SER A 44 -4.06 3.82 0.81
C SER A 44 -4.18 4.83 -0.33
N PHE A 45 -5.26 4.79 -1.13
CA PHE A 45 -5.49 5.77 -2.18
C PHE A 45 -5.85 7.17 -1.64
N GLU A 46 -6.52 7.27 -0.49
CA GLU A 46 -6.81 8.55 0.17
C GLU A 46 -5.52 9.22 0.68
N GLN A 47 -4.58 8.46 1.24
CA GLN A 47 -3.26 8.96 1.65
C GLN A 47 -2.37 9.37 0.47
N ALA A 48 -2.78 8.98 -0.74
CA ALA A 48 -2.05 9.27 -1.95
C ALA A 48 -2.46 10.66 -2.53
N ILE A 49 -3.56 11.26 -2.11
CA ILE A 49 -3.99 12.57 -2.63
C ILE A 49 -3.20 13.72 -1.99
#